data_AF-A0A7N0SVB9-F1
#
_entry.id   AF-A0A7N0SVB9-F1
#
_cell.length_a   1.000
_cell.length_b   1.000
_cell.length_c   1.000
_cell.angle_alpha   90.00
_cell.angle_beta   90.00
_cell.angle_gamma   90.00
#
_symmetry.space_group_name_H-M   'P 1'
#
loop_
_entity.id
_entity.type
_entity.pdbx_description
1 polymer ?
#
loop_
_entity_poly.entity_id
_entity_poly.type
_entity_poly.pdbx_seq_one_letter_code
_entity_poly.pdbx_strand_id
1 'polypeptide(L)'
;MKTHAIAKELLKYHSQTLGLVIGGSAKKGEEERLSGGVNLLIATPGRLLDHLQYTKGFIIKNLKCLIIDEADRILEENFEETMKQIFKVLPKERQTALFSATQDKKVVELAHLSFSSDPIYIDVDEGRSKVTNEGLKQGYCIVPSEKRFIFLLSFLKKNKSKKVMVFFSSCGSVKFHAELLRYIKVGCFDIYGKQKQAKRTATFLNFCKAESGILLCTDVAARGLDIPDVDWIVQFDPPDDPTKYIHRVGRTARGEGSKGNALLLLTPEEIPFLEFLKVSRVPVEQCNYDMSKLLNVQSHLENVLSTNYFLHKSAKDAYRSYLLAYNSHSMKDCFDVRRLDLQAVATSFCLTSAPQVNLHIDSTPSVRKKKMRQPEGVKAFKKFRSR
;
A
#
# COMPACT_ATOMS: atom_id res chain seq x y z
N MET A 1 -8.30 -7.40 9.93
CA MET A 1 -9.69 -6.92 10.16
C MET A 1 -10.67 -7.46 9.11
N LYS A 2 -10.40 -7.36 7.80
CA LYS A 2 -11.25 -7.94 6.74
C LYS A 2 -11.56 -9.42 6.97
N THR A 3 -10.52 -10.27 7.03
CA THR A 3 -10.67 -11.72 7.23
C THR A 3 -11.50 -12.06 8.47
N HIS A 4 -11.39 -11.24 9.52
CA HIS A 4 -12.16 -11.43 10.75
C HIS A 4 -13.63 -11.06 10.60
N ALA A 5 -13.95 -10.01 9.84
CA ALA A 5 -15.34 -9.68 9.54
C ALA A 5 -16.01 -10.80 8.73
N ILE A 6 -15.34 -11.31 7.70
CA ILE A 6 -15.82 -12.43 6.88
C ILE A 6 -15.95 -13.70 7.72
N ALA A 7 -14.94 -14.04 8.52
CA ALA A 7 -15.00 -15.19 9.41
C ALA A 7 -16.15 -15.08 10.41
N LYS A 8 -16.42 -13.88 10.94
CA LYS A 8 -17.55 -13.65 11.86
C LYS A 8 -18.89 -13.89 11.19
N GLU A 9 -19.04 -13.53 9.92
CA GLU A 9 -20.24 -13.77 9.14
C GLU A 9 -20.45 -15.27 8.86
N LEU A 10 -19.40 -15.96 8.43
CA LEU A 10 -19.44 -17.40 8.15
C LEU A 10 -19.66 -18.25 9.41
N LEU A 11 -19.12 -17.82 10.55
CA LEU A 11 -19.25 -18.50 11.84
C LEU A 11 -20.58 -18.21 12.55
N LYS A 12 -21.47 -17.37 11.99
CA LYS A 12 -22.74 -16.99 12.61
C LYS A 12 -23.60 -18.18 13.06
N TYR A 13 -23.52 -19.30 12.34
CA TYR A 13 -24.29 -20.53 12.59
C TYR A 13 -23.43 -21.69 13.12
N HIS A 14 -22.24 -21.39 13.62
CA HIS A 14 -21.24 -22.35 14.06
C HIS A 14 -20.86 -22.09 15.52
N SER A 15 -20.48 -23.14 16.27
CA SER A 15 -20.10 -23.04 17.69
C SER A 15 -18.66 -22.58 17.94
N GLN A 16 -17.89 -22.36 16.88
CA GLN A 16 -16.46 -22.10 16.90
C GLN A 16 -16.19 -20.65 17.33
N THR A 17 -15.21 -20.48 18.21
CA THR A 17 -14.82 -19.16 18.71
C THR A 17 -13.83 -18.46 17.76
N LEU A 18 -13.98 -17.14 17.65
CA LEU A 18 -13.18 -16.28 16.77
C LEU A 18 -12.37 -15.26 17.58
N GLY A 19 -11.06 -15.27 17.39
CA GLY A 19 -10.11 -14.32 17.98
C GLY A 19 -9.56 -13.34 16.95
N LEU A 20 -9.30 -12.11 17.40
CA LEU A 20 -8.58 -11.08 16.64
C LEU A 20 -7.46 -10.55 17.51
N VAL A 21 -6.22 -10.62 17.01
CA VAL A 21 -5.03 -10.22 17.74
C VAL A 21 -4.17 -9.33 16.84
N ILE A 22 -4.23 -8.02 17.05
CA ILE A 22 -3.57 -7.05 16.16
C ILE A 22 -2.86 -5.95 16.95
N GLY A 23 -1.73 -5.47 16.43
CA GLY A 23 -1.01 -4.34 17.01
C GLY A 23 -1.89 -3.10 17.17
N GLY A 24 -1.67 -2.34 18.25
CA GLY A 24 -2.40 -1.11 18.56
C GLY A 24 -3.74 -1.29 19.28
N SER A 25 -4.11 -2.53 19.65
CA SER A 25 -5.27 -2.84 20.50
C SER A 25 -4.84 -3.15 21.94
N ALA A 26 -5.79 -3.07 22.89
CA ALA A 26 -5.53 -3.34 24.29
C ALA A 26 -5.23 -4.84 24.52
N LYS A 27 -4.07 -5.14 25.14
CA LYS A 27 -3.55 -6.51 25.29
C LYS A 27 -4.37 -7.37 26.25
N LYS A 28 -4.83 -6.79 27.36
CA LYS A 28 -5.49 -7.53 28.43
C LYS A 28 -6.72 -8.33 27.95
N GLY A 29 -7.57 -7.72 27.13
CA GLY A 29 -8.74 -8.40 26.56
C GLY A 29 -8.42 -9.40 25.45
N GLU A 30 -7.23 -9.34 24.86
CA GLU A 30 -6.70 -10.38 23.97
C GLU A 30 -6.19 -11.57 24.78
N GLU A 31 -5.45 -11.33 25.87
CA GLU A 31 -4.93 -12.36 26.78
C GLU A 31 -6.06 -13.20 27.38
N GLU A 32 -7.05 -12.56 28.00
CA GLU A 32 -8.19 -13.24 28.63
C GLU A 32 -8.92 -14.16 27.62
N ARG A 33 -9.08 -13.70 26.37
CA ARG A 33 -9.73 -14.46 25.31
C ARG A 33 -8.89 -15.64 24.83
N LEU A 34 -7.58 -15.43 24.69
CA LEU A 34 -6.66 -16.50 24.26
C LEU A 34 -6.51 -17.58 25.35
N SER A 35 -6.45 -17.17 26.62
CA SER A 35 -6.44 -18.10 27.77
C SER A 35 -7.75 -18.87 27.91
N GLY A 36 -8.88 -18.27 27.53
CA GLY A 36 -10.19 -18.94 27.46
C GLY A 36 -10.35 -19.94 26.31
N GLY A 37 -9.43 -19.95 25.35
CA GLY A 37 -9.44 -20.83 24.18
C GLY A 37 -10.11 -20.23 22.95
N VAL A 38 -9.42 -20.30 21.80
CA VAL A 38 -9.89 -19.79 20.51
C VAL A 38 -9.74 -20.86 19.43
N ASN A 39 -10.80 -21.12 18.65
CA ASN A 39 -10.76 -22.10 17.56
C ASN A 39 -10.17 -21.50 16.27
N LEU A 40 -10.57 -20.28 15.90
CA LEU A 40 -10.06 -19.55 14.75
C LEU A 40 -9.44 -18.23 15.19
N LEU A 41 -8.14 -18.06 14.95
CA LEU A 41 -7.41 -16.85 15.33
C LEU A 41 -6.91 -16.12 14.08
N ILE A 42 -7.18 -14.83 14.00
CA ILE A 42 -6.65 -13.95 12.97
C ILE A 42 -5.70 -12.96 13.64
N ALA A 43 -4.44 -12.94 13.22
CA ALA A 43 -3.42 -12.14 13.87
C ALA A 43 -2.42 -11.48 12.93
N THR A 44 -1.82 -10.38 13.37
CA THR A 44 -0.63 -9.80 12.74
C THR A 44 0.64 -10.40 13.35
N PRO A 45 1.71 -10.69 12.58
CA PRO A 45 2.88 -11.44 13.05
C PRO A 45 3.47 -10.95 14.37
N GLY A 46 3.82 -9.66 14.47
CA GLY A 46 4.44 -9.12 15.67
C GLY A 46 3.59 -9.27 16.94
N ARG A 47 2.27 -9.07 16.83
CA ARG A 47 1.36 -9.25 17.97
C ARG A 47 1.11 -10.72 18.30
N LEU A 48 1.06 -11.59 17.29
CA LEU A 48 0.95 -13.03 17.50
C LEU A 48 2.17 -13.55 18.28
N LEU A 49 3.38 -13.16 17.87
CA LEU A 49 4.61 -13.57 18.55
C LEU A 49 4.64 -13.13 20.02
N ASP A 50 4.23 -11.90 20.31
CA ASP A 50 4.09 -11.38 21.69
C ASP A 50 3.18 -12.29 22.55
N HIS A 51 2.03 -12.71 22.02
CA HIS A 51 1.14 -13.64 22.74
C HIS A 51 1.71 -15.05 22.85
N LEU A 52 2.38 -15.56 21.81
CA LEU A 52 3.04 -16.87 21.85
C LEU A 52 4.15 -16.94 22.91
N GLN A 53 4.83 -15.83 23.19
CA GLN A 53 5.93 -15.77 24.15
C GLN A 53 5.45 -15.51 25.59
N TYR A 54 4.44 -14.64 25.78
CA TYR A 54 4.15 -14.08 27.11
C TYR A 54 2.75 -14.41 27.65
N THR A 55 1.79 -14.85 26.83
CA THR A 55 0.43 -15.12 27.31
C THR A 55 0.32 -16.51 27.91
N LYS A 56 0.18 -16.56 29.24
CA LYS A 56 -0.02 -17.80 29.98
C LYS A 56 -1.36 -18.44 29.60
N GLY A 57 -1.34 -19.75 29.37
CA GLY A 57 -2.53 -20.51 29.02
C GLY A 57 -2.97 -20.39 27.56
N PHE A 58 -2.19 -19.73 26.69
CA PHE A 58 -2.47 -19.77 25.26
C PHE A 58 -2.09 -21.14 24.67
N ILE A 59 -3.09 -22.00 24.46
CA ILE A 59 -2.89 -23.39 24.00
C ILE A 59 -2.71 -23.41 22.48
N ILE A 60 -1.51 -23.76 22.02
CA ILE A 60 -1.16 -23.87 20.59
C ILE A 60 -0.88 -25.31 20.13
N LYS A 61 -0.75 -26.26 21.05
CA LYS A 61 -0.35 -27.65 20.75
C LYS A 61 -1.31 -28.36 19.79
N ASN A 62 -2.58 -27.93 19.75
CA ASN A 62 -3.63 -28.55 18.94
C ASN A 62 -3.86 -27.83 17.59
N LEU A 63 -2.95 -26.95 17.17
CA LEU A 63 -3.09 -26.21 15.91
C LEU A 63 -3.16 -27.18 14.72
N LYS A 64 -4.27 -27.13 13.97
CA LYS A 64 -4.49 -28.00 12.80
C LYS A 64 -4.10 -27.35 11.47
N CYS A 65 -4.29 -26.04 11.34
CA CYS A 65 -4.05 -25.31 10.09
C CYS A 65 -3.39 -23.96 10.37
N LEU A 66 -2.37 -23.62 9.59
CA LEU A 66 -1.80 -22.27 9.53
C LEU A 66 -1.98 -21.72 8.13
N ILE A 67 -2.58 -20.53 8.05
CA ILE A 67 -2.75 -19.79 6.81
C ILE A 67 -1.89 -18.54 6.88
N ILE A 68 -0.98 -18.38 5.92
CA ILE A 68 -0.15 -17.20 5.73
C ILE A 68 -0.74 -16.45 4.53
N ASP A 69 -1.49 -15.39 4.81
CA ASP A 69 -2.13 -14.57 3.79
C ASP A 69 -1.28 -13.32 3.48
N GLU A 70 -1.29 -12.86 2.23
CA GLU A 70 -0.50 -11.72 1.74
C GLU A 70 1.00 -11.85 2.10
N ALA A 71 1.60 -13.00 1.81
CA ALA A 71 2.96 -13.34 2.27
C ALA A 71 4.06 -12.36 1.78
N ASP A 72 3.91 -11.80 0.58
CA ASP A 72 4.77 -10.73 0.04
C ASP A 72 4.79 -9.51 0.98
N ARG A 73 3.64 -9.13 1.52
CA ARG A 73 3.53 -8.01 2.46
C ARG A 73 4.22 -8.28 3.78
N ILE A 74 4.07 -9.49 4.32
CA ILE A 74 4.73 -9.89 5.58
C ILE A 74 6.25 -9.70 5.46
N LEU A 75 6.80 -10.02 4.29
CA LEU A 75 8.23 -9.89 4.01
C LEU A 75 8.65 -8.44 3.75
N GLU A 76 7.82 -7.63 3.08
CA GLU A 76 8.07 -6.18 2.90
C GLU A 76 8.10 -5.41 4.22
N GLU A 77 7.24 -5.77 5.17
CA GLU A 77 7.18 -5.15 6.50
C GLU A 77 8.34 -5.63 7.42
N ASN A 78 9.33 -6.36 6.87
CA ASN A 78 10.49 -6.92 7.57
C ASN A 78 10.13 -7.88 8.71
N PHE A 79 9.00 -8.58 8.63
CA PHE A 79 8.59 -9.58 9.63
C PHE A 79 9.21 -10.96 9.41
N GLU A 80 10.19 -11.11 8.53
CA GLU A 80 10.82 -12.40 8.24
C GLU A 80 11.34 -13.08 9.51
N GLU A 81 12.06 -12.34 10.35
CA GLU A 81 12.60 -12.87 11.61
C GLU A 81 11.48 -13.20 12.62
N THR A 82 10.45 -12.35 12.68
CA THR A 82 9.25 -12.61 13.49
C THR A 82 8.56 -13.90 13.06
N MET A 83 8.42 -14.15 11.75
CA MET A 83 7.81 -15.37 11.21
C MET A 83 8.66 -16.60 11.53
N LYS A 84 9.99 -16.53 11.41
CA LYS A 84 10.90 -17.62 11.82
C LYS A 84 10.70 -18.00 13.28
N GLN A 85 10.56 -17.02 14.16
CA GLN A 85 10.30 -17.26 15.59
C GLN A 85 8.91 -17.87 15.82
N ILE A 86 7.88 -17.41 15.10
CA ILE A 86 6.54 -18.01 15.15
C ILE A 86 6.59 -19.49 14.74
N PHE A 87 7.21 -19.81 13.60
CA PHE A 87 7.30 -21.19 13.10
C PHE A 87 8.06 -22.12 14.06
N LYS A 88 9.04 -21.59 14.79
CA LYS A 88 9.79 -22.34 15.80
C LYS A 88 8.93 -22.76 17.00
N VAL A 89 7.93 -21.94 17.35
CA VAL A 89 7.05 -22.16 18.52
C VAL A 89 5.81 -22.98 18.16
N LEU A 90 5.27 -22.82 16.95
CA LEU A 90 4.09 -23.55 16.49
C LEU A 90 4.39 -25.05 16.26
N PRO A 91 3.39 -25.94 16.46
CA PRO A 91 3.57 -27.35 16.18
C PRO A 91 3.85 -27.60 14.68
N LYS A 92 4.68 -28.62 14.40
CA LYS A 92 5.07 -29.01 13.03
C LYS A 92 3.99 -29.82 12.31
N GLU A 93 3.26 -30.65 13.05
CA GLU A 93 2.17 -31.47 12.52
C GLU A 93 0.91 -30.60 12.34
N ARG A 94 0.83 -29.94 11.19
CA ARG A 94 -0.29 -29.06 10.80
C ARG A 94 -0.34 -28.93 9.29
N GLN A 95 -1.53 -28.65 8.75
CA GLN A 95 -1.66 -28.16 7.39
C GLN A 95 -1.15 -26.72 7.30
N THR A 96 -0.46 -26.39 6.21
CA THR A 96 -0.01 -25.03 5.92
C THR A 96 -0.57 -24.60 4.58
N ALA A 97 -1.06 -23.38 4.47
CA ALA A 97 -1.37 -22.76 3.20
C ALA A 97 -0.76 -21.36 3.16
N LEU A 98 -0.12 -21.00 2.06
CA LEU A 98 0.48 -19.70 1.83
C LEU A 98 -0.17 -19.08 0.60
N PHE A 99 -0.69 -17.86 0.77
CA PHE A 99 -1.32 -17.08 -0.28
C PHE A 99 -0.52 -15.79 -0.48
N SER A 100 -0.24 -15.46 -1.73
CA SER A 100 0.35 -14.18 -2.13
C SER A 100 -0.06 -13.86 -3.56
N ALA A 101 -0.19 -12.57 -3.85
CA ALA A 101 -0.44 -12.10 -5.21
C ALA A 101 0.83 -12.10 -6.08
N THR A 102 2.02 -12.21 -5.47
CA THR A 102 3.29 -12.21 -6.18
C THR A 102 4.18 -13.37 -5.77
N GLN A 103 5.18 -13.65 -6.61
CA GLN A 103 5.99 -14.86 -6.55
C GLN A 103 7.48 -14.50 -6.51
N ASP A 104 7.87 -13.67 -5.55
CA ASP A 104 9.26 -13.26 -5.39
C ASP A 104 10.08 -14.34 -4.66
N LYS A 105 11.41 -14.34 -4.88
CA LYS A 105 12.34 -15.30 -4.23
C LYS A 105 12.16 -15.37 -2.71
N LYS A 106 11.91 -14.23 -2.06
CA LYS A 106 11.67 -14.17 -0.61
C LYS A 106 10.40 -14.90 -0.19
N VAL A 107 9.34 -14.87 -1.00
CA VAL A 107 8.09 -15.60 -0.74
C VAL A 107 8.35 -17.10 -0.81
N VAL A 108 9.16 -17.54 -1.78
CA VAL A 108 9.59 -18.95 -1.91
C VAL A 108 10.44 -19.38 -0.72
N GLU A 109 11.38 -18.57 -0.28
CA GLU A 109 12.18 -18.82 0.93
C GLU A 109 11.30 -18.92 2.19
N LEU A 110 10.32 -18.02 2.34
CA LEU A 110 9.34 -18.09 3.42
C LEU A 110 8.50 -19.36 3.35
N ALA A 111 8.11 -19.78 2.15
CA ALA A 111 7.41 -21.05 1.95
C ALA A 111 8.27 -22.20 2.50
N HIS A 112 9.53 -22.33 2.06
CA HIS A 112 10.44 -23.38 2.54
C HIS A 112 10.61 -23.40 4.07
N LEU A 113 10.54 -22.24 4.74
CA LEU A 113 10.59 -22.17 6.20
C LEU A 113 9.29 -22.57 6.90
N SER A 114 8.14 -22.41 6.22
CA SER A 114 6.81 -22.61 6.80
C SER A 114 6.22 -24.00 6.63
N PHE A 115 6.62 -24.72 5.56
CA PHE A 115 6.16 -26.08 5.25
C PHE A 115 7.12 -27.14 5.82
N SER A 116 6.58 -28.25 6.32
CA SER A 116 7.40 -29.39 6.78
C SER A 116 7.71 -30.41 5.67
N SER A 117 7.05 -30.30 4.52
CA SER A 117 7.17 -31.15 3.34
C SER A 117 7.09 -30.29 2.08
N ASP A 118 7.40 -30.86 0.91
CA ASP A 118 7.26 -30.12 -0.35
C ASP A 118 5.80 -29.69 -0.57
N PRO A 119 5.54 -28.39 -0.78
CA PRO A 119 4.20 -27.89 -1.02
C PRO A 119 3.77 -28.12 -2.46
N ILE A 120 2.47 -28.33 -2.67
CA ILE A 120 1.88 -28.27 -4.01
C ILE A 120 1.78 -26.80 -4.41
N TYR A 121 2.38 -26.46 -5.54
CA TYR A 121 2.33 -25.13 -6.09
C TYR A 121 1.14 -24.97 -7.04
N ILE A 122 0.34 -23.93 -6.82
CA ILE A 122 -0.82 -23.61 -7.65
C ILE A 122 -0.66 -22.18 -8.14
N ASP A 123 -0.55 -22.02 -9.45
CA ASP A 123 -0.51 -20.72 -10.12
C ASP A 123 -1.73 -20.58 -11.04
N VAL A 124 -2.51 -19.53 -10.82
CA VAL A 124 -3.74 -19.26 -11.58
C VAL A 124 -3.46 -18.31 -12.75
N ASP A 125 -2.24 -17.75 -12.84
CA ASP A 125 -1.84 -16.79 -13.87
C ASP A 125 -0.94 -17.40 -14.97
N GLU A 126 -0.68 -18.72 -14.95
CA GLU A 126 -0.02 -19.42 -16.07
C GLU A 126 -0.86 -19.28 -17.36
N GLY A 127 -0.53 -18.27 -18.18
CA GLY A 127 -1.17 -18.01 -19.47
C GLY A 127 -1.84 -16.63 -19.61
N ARG A 128 -1.96 -15.83 -18.53
CA ARG A 128 -2.53 -14.47 -18.66
C ARG A 128 -1.56 -13.49 -19.31
N SER A 129 -2.07 -12.73 -20.29
CA SER A 129 -1.32 -11.66 -20.97
C SER A 129 -1.19 -10.39 -20.13
N LYS A 130 -2.03 -10.21 -19.09
CA LYS A 130 -2.10 -9.01 -18.23
C LYS A 130 -2.27 -9.44 -16.77
N VAL A 131 -1.60 -8.75 -15.84
CA VAL A 131 -1.61 -9.04 -14.38
C VAL A 131 -2.67 -8.21 -13.64
N THR A 132 -3.51 -7.47 -14.36
CA THR A 132 -4.50 -6.55 -13.81
C THR A 132 -5.93 -6.98 -14.16
N ASN A 133 -6.91 -6.60 -13.34
CA ASN A 133 -8.33 -6.97 -13.50
C ASN A 133 -8.88 -6.61 -14.90
N GLU A 134 -9.71 -7.48 -15.48
CA GLU A 134 -10.20 -7.37 -16.87
C GLU A 134 -11.06 -6.11 -17.15
N GLY A 135 -11.74 -5.57 -16.14
CA GLY A 135 -12.55 -4.34 -16.24
C GLY A 135 -11.81 -3.03 -15.91
N LEU A 136 -10.50 -3.08 -15.69
CA LEU A 136 -9.69 -1.94 -15.28
C LEU A 136 -9.13 -1.17 -16.49
N LYS A 137 -9.44 0.14 -16.57
CA LYS A 137 -8.79 1.08 -17.50
C LYS A 137 -7.64 1.80 -16.80
N GLN A 138 -6.45 1.77 -17.38
CA GLN A 138 -5.23 2.28 -16.73
C GLN A 138 -4.60 3.37 -17.59
N GLY A 139 -4.50 4.56 -17.01
CA GLY A 139 -3.89 5.71 -17.65
C GLY A 139 -2.74 6.28 -16.84
N TYR A 140 -1.84 7.01 -17.50
CA TYR A 140 -0.85 7.85 -16.84
C TYR A 140 -0.86 9.28 -17.39
N CYS A 141 -0.52 10.25 -16.56
CA CYS A 141 -0.30 11.64 -16.94
C CYS A 141 1.09 12.08 -16.51
N ILE A 142 1.83 12.73 -17.41
CA ILE A 142 3.07 13.42 -17.06
C ILE A 142 2.71 14.84 -16.62
N VAL A 143 3.00 15.18 -15.36
CA VAL A 143 2.65 16.45 -14.74
C VAL A 143 3.89 17.06 -14.08
N PRO A 144 4.28 18.30 -14.44
CA PRO A 144 5.36 19.02 -13.76
C PRO A 144 5.10 19.09 -12.25
N SER A 145 6.16 18.95 -11.44
CA SER A 145 6.09 18.84 -9.98
C SER A 145 5.21 19.93 -9.35
N GLU A 146 5.42 21.18 -9.74
CA GLU A 146 4.73 22.36 -9.23
C GLU A 146 3.22 22.37 -9.54
N LYS A 147 2.78 21.66 -10.58
CA LYS A 147 1.36 21.59 -10.98
C LYS A 147 0.63 20.36 -10.44
N ARG A 148 1.31 19.42 -9.77
CA ARG A 148 0.74 18.14 -9.34
C ARG A 148 -0.48 18.31 -8.43
N PHE A 149 -0.38 19.16 -7.42
CA PHE A 149 -1.51 19.36 -6.50
C PHE A 149 -2.71 20.03 -7.18
N ILE A 150 -2.46 21.04 -8.03
CA ILE A 150 -3.52 21.71 -8.81
C ILE A 150 -4.21 20.73 -9.75
N PHE A 151 -3.44 19.83 -10.37
CA PHE A 151 -3.97 18.73 -11.16
C PHE A 151 -4.89 17.85 -10.33
N LEU A 152 -4.43 17.36 -9.19
CA LEU A 152 -5.21 16.49 -8.31
C LEU A 152 -6.50 17.18 -7.87
N LEU A 153 -6.43 18.44 -7.43
CA LEU A 153 -7.60 19.20 -7.01
C LEU A 153 -8.61 19.38 -8.15
N SER A 154 -8.13 19.67 -9.36
CA SER A 154 -8.98 19.79 -10.56
C SER A 154 -9.64 18.46 -10.91
N PHE A 155 -8.91 17.36 -10.82
CA PHE A 155 -9.42 16.01 -11.01
C PHE A 155 -10.49 15.63 -9.98
N LEU A 156 -10.23 15.87 -8.69
CA LEU A 156 -11.16 15.58 -7.61
C LEU A 156 -12.44 16.43 -7.70
N LYS A 157 -12.33 17.70 -8.11
CA LYS A 157 -13.52 18.56 -8.32
C LYS A 157 -14.41 18.09 -9.47
N LYS A 158 -13.84 17.49 -10.52
CA LYS A 158 -14.60 16.90 -11.64
C LYS A 158 -15.27 15.58 -11.27
N ASN A 159 -14.71 14.84 -10.32
CA ASN A 159 -15.16 13.51 -9.90
C ASN A 159 -15.80 13.49 -8.50
N LYS A 160 -16.47 14.58 -8.08
CA LYS A 160 -17.04 14.69 -6.71
C LYS A 160 -18.12 13.66 -6.38
N SER A 161 -18.87 13.20 -7.38
CA SER A 161 -19.91 12.17 -7.25
C SER A 161 -19.37 10.75 -7.30
N LYS A 162 -18.04 10.58 -7.42
CA LYS A 162 -17.39 9.28 -7.50
C LYS A 162 -16.70 8.91 -6.21
N LYS A 163 -16.45 7.60 -6.04
CA LYS A 163 -15.63 7.07 -4.96
C LYS A 163 -14.19 6.96 -5.45
N VAL A 164 -13.31 7.79 -4.89
CA VAL A 164 -11.94 7.97 -5.35
C VAL A 164 -10.96 7.64 -4.23
N MET A 165 -9.96 6.81 -4.50
CA MET A 165 -8.82 6.60 -3.62
C MET A 165 -7.59 7.29 -4.19
N VAL A 166 -6.85 8.01 -3.36
CA VAL A 166 -5.64 8.73 -3.75
C VAL A 166 -4.47 8.22 -2.92
N PHE A 167 -3.48 7.61 -3.58
CA PHE A 167 -2.29 7.06 -2.96
C PHE A 167 -1.14 8.05 -2.93
N PHE A 168 -0.54 8.21 -1.75
CA PHE A 168 0.65 9.03 -1.50
C PHE A 168 1.78 8.16 -0.94
N SER A 169 3.03 8.58 -1.17
CA SER A 169 4.24 7.89 -0.72
C SER A 169 4.48 8.02 0.79
N SER A 170 3.94 9.08 1.42
CA SER A 170 4.28 9.40 2.81
C SER A 170 3.07 9.75 3.69
N CYS A 171 3.16 9.39 4.98
CA CYS A 171 2.13 9.73 5.97
C CYS A 171 1.99 11.26 6.15
N GLY A 172 3.10 12.01 6.02
CA GLY A 172 3.09 13.47 6.08
C GLY A 172 2.28 14.06 4.93
N SER A 173 2.48 13.54 3.71
CA SER A 173 1.71 13.93 2.52
C SER A 173 0.22 13.70 2.71
N VAL A 174 -0.21 12.51 3.15
CA VAL A 174 -1.63 12.21 3.39
C VAL A 174 -2.24 13.19 4.40
N LYS A 175 -1.54 13.42 5.52
CA LYS A 175 -2.01 14.32 6.59
C LYS A 175 -2.20 15.75 6.07
N PHE A 176 -1.17 16.32 5.45
CA PHE A 176 -1.20 17.69 4.94
C PHE A 176 -2.29 17.87 3.88
N HIS A 177 -2.34 16.99 2.88
CA HIS A 177 -3.35 17.11 1.83
C HIS A 177 -4.77 16.96 2.37
N ALA A 178 -5.01 16.10 3.37
CA ALA A 178 -6.31 16.01 4.04
C ALA A 178 -6.69 17.27 4.81
N GLU A 179 -5.73 17.88 5.53
CA GLU A 179 -5.92 19.15 6.24
C GLU A 179 -6.21 20.29 5.26
N LEU A 180 -5.45 20.40 4.18
CA LEU A 180 -5.62 21.42 3.15
C LEU A 180 -6.96 21.26 2.42
N LEU A 181 -7.30 20.06 1.96
CA LEU A 181 -8.60 19.80 1.30
C LEU A 181 -9.77 20.15 2.21
N ARG A 182 -9.74 19.76 3.49
CA ARG A 182 -10.78 20.13 4.46
C ARG A 182 -10.87 21.65 4.68
N TYR A 183 -9.74 22.33 4.73
CA TYR A 183 -9.71 23.80 4.86
C TYR A 183 -10.42 24.48 3.69
N ILE A 184 -10.16 24.03 2.45
CA ILE A 184 -10.82 24.53 1.23
C ILE A 184 -12.20 23.89 0.96
N LYS A 185 -12.80 23.27 1.98
CA LYS A 185 -14.16 22.68 1.96
C LYS A 185 -14.34 21.54 0.94
N VAL A 186 -13.28 20.79 0.68
CA VAL A 186 -13.34 19.50 -0.03
C VAL A 186 -13.32 18.38 1.01
N GLY A 187 -14.46 17.71 1.19
CA GLY A 187 -14.59 16.60 2.12
C GLY A 187 -13.77 15.39 1.70
N CYS A 188 -12.98 14.84 2.63
CA CYS A 188 -12.17 13.65 2.38
C CYS A 188 -11.97 12.82 3.66
N PHE A 189 -11.72 11.53 3.46
CA PHE A 189 -11.25 10.57 4.44
C PHE A 189 -9.71 10.45 4.35
N ASP A 190 -9.05 10.12 5.46
CA ASP A 190 -7.60 9.95 5.50
C ASP A 190 -7.19 8.68 6.28
N ILE A 191 -6.41 7.78 5.66
CA ILE A 191 -5.88 6.56 6.29
C ILE A 191 -4.36 6.47 6.09
N TYR A 192 -3.60 6.48 7.17
CA TYR A 192 -2.13 6.33 7.13
C TYR A 192 -1.60 5.70 8.42
N GLY A 193 -0.38 5.14 8.37
CA GLY A 193 0.17 4.27 9.41
C GLY A 193 0.34 4.89 10.80
N LYS A 194 0.58 6.21 10.88
CA LYS A 194 0.75 6.92 12.18
C LYS A 194 -0.57 7.19 12.93
N GLN A 195 -1.73 6.88 12.34
CA GLN A 195 -3.01 7.05 13.02
C GLN A 195 -3.28 5.92 14.02
N LYS A 196 -3.99 6.24 15.10
CA LYS A 196 -4.50 5.23 16.03
C LYS A 196 -5.40 4.22 15.30
N GLN A 197 -5.28 2.94 15.65
CA GLN A 197 -6.02 1.85 15.00
C GLN A 197 -7.54 2.08 15.01
N ALA A 198 -8.11 2.56 16.13
CA ALA A 198 -9.54 2.87 16.23
C ALA A 198 -10.01 3.90 15.20
N LYS A 199 -9.23 4.98 14.98
CA LYS A 199 -9.54 5.99 13.95
C LYS A 199 -9.48 5.38 12.55
N ARG A 200 -8.47 4.55 12.27
CA ARG A 200 -8.33 3.86 10.96
C ARG A 200 -9.53 2.97 10.69
N THR A 201 -9.95 2.17 11.67
CA THR A 201 -11.12 1.29 11.57
C THR A 201 -12.39 2.10 11.30
N ALA A 202 -12.65 3.15 12.07
CA ALA A 202 -13.84 3.98 11.90
C ALA A 202 -13.86 4.67 10.53
N THR A 203 -12.74 5.25 10.11
CA THR A 203 -12.60 5.93 8.81
C THR A 203 -12.82 4.95 7.65
N PHE A 204 -12.21 3.77 7.74
CA PHE A 204 -12.39 2.70 6.75
C PHE A 204 -13.86 2.29 6.62
N LEU A 205 -14.53 1.99 7.74
CA LEU A 205 -15.94 1.59 7.74
C LEU A 205 -16.85 2.69 7.17
N ASN A 206 -16.59 3.95 7.52
CA ASN A 206 -17.35 5.08 6.98
C ASN A 206 -17.15 5.23 5.47
N PHE A 207 -15.92 5.06 4.97
CA PHE A 207 -15.64 5.12 3.54
C PHE A 207 -16.26 3.94 2.78
N CYS A 208 -16.23 2.72 3.34
CA CYS A 208 -16.89 1.57 2.71
C CYS A 208 -18.40 1.81 2.54
N LYS A 209 -19.05 2.41 3.54
CA LYS A 209 -20.49 2.76 3.50
C LYS A 209 -20.82 3.95 2.59
N ALA A 210 -19.86 4.80 2.28
CA ALA A 210 -20.10 5.97 1.46
C ALA A 210 -20.29 5.56 -0.02
N GLU A 211 -21.33 6.11 -0.64
CA GLU A 211 -21.60 5.95 -2.09
C GLU A 211 -20.60 6.74 -2.94
N SER A 212 -20.15 7.89 -2.44
CA SER A 212 -19.12 8.73 -3.07
C SER A 212 -18.21 9.33 -2.01
N GLY A 213 -17.02 9.76 -2.42
CA GLY A 213 -16.07 10.40 -1.51
C GLY A 213 -14.62 10.16 -1.89
N ILE A 214 -13.73 10.89 -1.22
CA ILE A 214 -12.29 10.87 -1.50
C ILE A 214 -11.58 10.26 -0.31
N LEU A 215 -10.82 9.18 -0.49
CA LEU A 215 -9.95 8.60 0.52
C LEU A 215 -8.49 8.87 0.15
N LEU A 216 -7.79 9.66 0.97
CA LEU A 216 -6.34 9.84 0.87
C LEU A 216 -5.64 8.77 1.72
N CYS A 217 -4.69 8.04 1.15
CA CYS A 217 -4.03 6.96 1.87
C CYS A 217 -2.59 6.70 1.44
N THR A 218 -1.83 6.03 2.31
CA THR A 218 -0.59 5.35 1.92
C THR A 218 -0.85 3.88 1.60
N ASP A 219 0.20 3.12 1.27
CA ASP A 219 0.13 1.68 0.97
C ASP A 219 -0.44 0.81 2.09
N VAL A 220 -0.62 1.37 3.29
CA VAL A 220 -1.35 0.71 4.38
C VAL A 220 -2.79 0.34 3.99
N ALA A 221 -3.36 1.02 2.99
CA ALA A 221 -4.69 0.74 2.45
C ALA A 221 -4.67 -0.01 1.10
N ALA A 222 -3.49 -0.28 0.53
CA ALA A 222 -3.34 -0.91 -0.78
C ALA A 222 -3.56 -2.43 -0.76
N ARG A 223 -3.47 -3.10 0.40
CA ARG A 223 -3.56 -4.57 0.52
C ARG A 223 -4.55 -5.02 1.59
N GLY A 224 -5.18 -6.18 1.40
CA GLY A 224 -6.06 -6.83 2.40
C GLY A 224 -7.33 -6.07 2.83
N LEU A 225 -7.56 -4.83 2.38
CA LEU A 225 -8.79 -4.08 2.63
C LEU A 225 -9.81 -4.32 1.52
N ASP A 226 -11.05 -4.60 1.92
CA ASP A 226 -12.17 -4.66 0.98
C ASP A 226 -12.90 -3.34 0.92
N ILE A 227 -12.73 -2.64 -0.19
CA ILE A 227 -13.42 -1.38 -0.42
C ILE A 227 -14.32 -1.62 -1.64
N PRO A 228 -15.64 -1.74 -1.43
CA PRO A 228 -16.57 -1.94 -2.53
C PRO A 228 -16.68 -0.68 -3.38
N ASP A 229 -16.86 -0.89 -4.68
CA ASP A 229 -17.31 0.10 -5.66
C ASP A 229 -16.45 1.37 -5.77
N VAL A 230 -15.12 1.21 -5.77
CA VAL A 230 -14.21 2.34 -6.02
C VAL A 230 -14.18 2.63 -7.53
N ASP A 231 -14.58 3.84 -7.94
CA ASP A 231 -14.56 4.24 -9.36
C ASP A 231 -13.14 4.54 -9.88
N TRP A 232 -12.32 5.17 -9.02
CA TRP A 232 -11.01 5.71 -9.39
C TRP A 232 -9.93 5.42 -8.36
N ILE A 233 -8.79 4.91 -8.85
CA ILE A 233 -7.53 4.83 -8.14
C ILE A 233 -6.57 5.87 -8.71
N VAL A 234 -6.29 6.92 -7.96
CA VAL A 234 -5.28 7.93 -8.31
C VAL A 234 -4.00 7.60 -7.57
N GLN A 235 -2.95 7.26 -8.29
CA GLN A 235 -1.61 7.13 -7.73
C GLN A 235 -0.94 8.49 -7.87
N PHE A 236 -1.17 9.35 -6.86
CA PHE A 236 -0.64 10.70 -6.86
C PHE A 236 0.87 10.68 -6.83
N ASP A 237 1.45 9.84 -5.98
CA ASP A 237 2.86 9.47 -6.02
C ASP A 237 3.00 8.06 -6.61
N PRO A 238 3.88 7.84 -7.60
CA PRO A 238 4.13 6.49 -8.11
C PRO A 238 4.67 5.60 -6.99
N PRO A 239 4.33 4.30 -7.00
CA PRO A 239 4.98 3.34 -6.12
C PRO A 239 6.43 3.10 -6.56
N ASP A 240 7.24 2.61 -5.64
CA ASP A 240 8.64 2.26 -5.88
C ASP A 240 8.84 0.81 -6.36
N ASP A 241 7.77 0.13 -6.72
CA ASP A 241 7.78 -1.21 -7.32
C ASP A 241 6.48 -1.49 -8.11
N PRO A 242 6.54 -2.19 -9.26
CA PRO A 242 5.34 -2.60 -10.03
C PRO A 242 4.35 -3.48 -9.27
N THR A 243 4.78 -4.30 -8.31
CA THR A 243 3.90 -5.11 -7.47
C THR A 243 2.97 -4.21 -6.67
N LYS A 244 3.51 -3.17 -6.04
CA LYS A 244 2.71 -2.19 -5.29
C LYS A 244 1.73 -1.47 -6.20
N TYR A 245 2.11 -1.16 -7.44
CA TYR A 245 1.19 -0.62 -8.44
C TYR A 245 -0.02 -1.54 -8.64
N ILE A 246 0.22 -2.83 -8.89
CA ILE A 246 -0.83 -3.84 -9.11
C ILE A 246 -1.76 -3.92 -7.89
N HIS A 247 -1.21 -3.92 -6.69
CA HIS A 247 -1.97 -3.95 -5.43
C HIS A 247 -2.89 -2.73 -5.25
N ARG A 248 -2.37 -1.52 -5.56
CA ARG A 248 -3.13 -0.26 -5.51
C ARG A 248 -4.29 -0.29 -6.50
N VAL A 249 -4.04 -0.62 -7.77
CA VAL A 249 -5.10 -0.64 -8.79
C VAL A 249 -6.08 -1.79 -8.60
N GLY A 250 -5.65 -2.88 -7.98
CA GLY A 250 -6.52 -3.98 -7.56
C GLY A 250 -7.54 -3.60 -6.47
N ARG A 251 -7.60 -2.34 -6.03
CA ARG A 251 -8.68 -1.81 -5.17
C ARG A 251 -9.95 -1.41 -5.95
N THR A 252 -9.88 -1.30 -7.27
CA THR A 252 -11.04 -1.04 -8.15
C THR A 252 -11.29 -2.23 -9.09
N ALA A 253 -12.36 -2.20 -9.89
CA ALA A 253 -12.73 -3.25 -10.84
C ALA A 253 -12.72 -4.65 -10.20
N ARG A 254 -13.31 -4.77 -9.00
CA ARG A 254 -13.32 -6.00 -8.20
C ARG A 254 -14.58 -6.82 -8.46
N GLY A 255 -14.41 -8.11 -8.69
CA GLY A 255 -15.52 -8.99 -9.02
C GLY A 255 -15.84 -8.99 -10.52
N GLU A 256 -16.57 -10.02 -10.95
CA GLU A 256 -16.93 -10.23 -12.34
C GLU A 256 -17.87 -9.12 -12.84
N GLY A 257 -17.58 -8.56 -14.02
CA GLY A 257 -18.36 -7.46 -14.62
C GLY A 257 -18.09 -6.05 -14.07
N SER A 258 -17.34 -5.92 -12.97
CA SER A 258 -17.02 -4.62 -12.38
C SER A 258 -16.06 -3.79 -13.22
N LYS A 259 -16.29 -2.48 -13.28
CA LYS A 259 -15.45 -1.52 -14.02
C LYS A 259 -14.72 -0.58 -13.06
N GLY A 260 -13.56 -0.13 -13.47
CA GLY A 260 -12.71 0.73 -12.66
C GLY A 260 -11.71 1.50 -13.50
N ASN A 261 -11.23 2.62 -12.96
CA ASN A 261 -10.21 3.42 -13.62
C ASN A 261 -9.03 3.63 -12.68
N ALA A 262 -7.82 3.63 -13.22
CA ALA A 262 -6.60 3.96 -12.52
C ALA A 262 -5.87 5.09 -13.26
N LEU A 263 -5.39 6.08 -12.53
CA LEU A 263 -4.59 7.18 -13.03
C LEU A 263 -3.27 7.25 -12.26
N LEU A 264 -2.16 7.10 -12.98
CA LEU A 264 -0.82 7.29 -12.45
C LEU A 264 -0.33 8.70 -12.80
N LEU A 265 0.06 9.48 -11.79
CA LEU A 265 0.76 10.75 -12.02
C LEU A 265 2.25 10.50 -11.97
N LEU A 266 2.96 10.99 -12.98
CA LEU A 266 4.42 10.95 -13.06
C LEU A 266 4.95 12.36 -13.28
N THR A 267 6.07 12.70 -12.64
CA THR A 267 6.90 13.82 -13.08
C THR A 267 7.73 13.42 -14.30
N PRO A 268 8.30 14.39 -15.05
CA PRO A 268 9.18 14.07 -16.17
C PRO A 268 10.36 13.16 -15.79
N GLU A 269 10.87 13.28 -14.57
CA GLU A 269 11.98 12.47 -14.06
C GLU A 269 11.58 11.00 -13.81
N GLU A 270 10.30 10.74 -13.57
CA GLU A 270 9.74 9.44 -13.19
C GLU A 270 9.27 8.61 -14.40
N ILE A 271 9.36 9.15 -15.64
CA ILE A 271 9.01 8.45 -16.89
C ILE A 271 9.65 7.05 -17.01
N PRO A 272 10.92 6.82 -16.61
CA PRO A 272 11.53 5.48 -16.66
C PRO A 272 10.74 4.40 -15.93
N PHE A 273 9.88 4.76 -14.96
CA PHE A 273 9.00 3.80 -14.26
C PHE A 273 8.09 3.02 -15.23
N LEU A 274 7.69 3.64 -16.35
CA LEU A 274 6.84 3.01 -17.35
C LEU A 274 7.49 1.77 -17.99
N GLU A 275 8.83 1.74 -18.10
CA GLU A 275 9.55 0.57 -18.60
C GLU A 275 9.42 -0.62 -17.65
N PHE A 276 9.48 -0.37 -16.34
CA PHE A 276 9.29 -1.41 -15.32
C PHE A 276 7.86 -1.95 -15.34
N LEU A 277 6.85 -1.07 -15.45
CA LEU A 277 5.45 -1.50 -15.61
C LEU A 277 5.25 -2.37 -16.86
N LYS A 278 5.89 -2.00 -17.98
CA LYS A 278 5.84 -2.77 -19.22
C LYS A 278 6.47 -4.15 -19.06
N VAL A 279 7.63 -4.25 -18.40
CA VAL A 279 8.28 -5.55 -18.11
C VAL A 279 7.39 -6.42 -17.22
N SER A 280 6.69 -5.82 -16.26
CA SER A 280 5.71 -6.48 -15.39
C SER A 280 4.35 -6.75 -16.06
N ARG A 281 4.23 -6.55 -17.38
CA ARG A 281 3.00 -6.76 -18.17
C ARG A 281 1.80 -5.96 -17.66
N VAL A 282 2.05 -4.75 -17.17
CA VAL A 282 1.03 -3.78 -16.76
C VAL A 282 0.85 -2.77 -17.89
N PRO A 283 -0.21 -2.89 -18.71
CA PRO A 283 -0.47 -1.94 -19.78
C PRO A 283 -1.00 -0.64 -19.19
N VAL A 284 -0.33 0.47 -19.48
CA VAL A 284 -0.78 1.82 -19.14
C VAL A 284 -0.76 2.70 -20.39
N GLU A 285 -1.83 3.47 -20.58
CA GLU A 285 -1.98 4.36 -21.74
C GLU A 285 -1.75 5.81 -21.32
N GLN A 286 -1.17 6.62 -22.21
CA GLN A 286 -1.01 8.04 -21.91
C GLN A 286 -2.36 8.76 -21.98
N CYS A 287 -2.74 9.38 -20.88
CA CYS A 287 -3.89 10.28 -20.82
C CYS A 287 -3.42 11.70 -21.12
N ASN A 288 -3.90 12.26 -22.23
CA ASN A 288 -3.69 13.68 -22.52
C ASN A 288 -4.66 14.50 -21.67
N TYR A 289 -4.17 15.04 -20.57
CA TYR A 289 -4.93 15.99 -19.77
C TYR A 289 -4.66 17.41 -20.25
N ASP A 290 -5.74 18.11 -20.58
CA ASP A 290 -5.66 19.51 -20.99
C ASP A 290 -5.30 20.40 -19.79
N MET A 291 -4.03 20.81 -19.74
CA MET A 291 -3.48 21.64 -18.68
C MET A 291 -4.13 23.04 -18.62
N SER A 292 -4.79 23.49 -19.69
CA SER A 292 -5.54 24.77 -19.68
C SER A 292 -6.80 24.69 -18.81
N LYS A 293 -7.33 23.48 -18.57
CA LYS A 293 -8.52 23.24 -17.73
C LYS A 293 -8.19 23.07 -16.25
N LEU A 294 -6.95 23.35 -15.85
CA LEU A 294 -6.55 23.36 -14.45
C LEU A 294 -7.13 24.56 -13.73
N LEU A 295 -7.48 24.36 -12.46
CA LEU A 295 -7.93 25.44 -11.60
C LEU A 295 -6.80 26.47 -11.41
N ASN A 296 -7.09 27.74 -11.66
CA ASN A 296 -6.16 28.82 -11.37
C ASN A 296 -6.26 29.23 -9.89
N VAL A 297 -5.69 28.41 -8.99
CA VAL A 297 -5.81 28.60 -7.52
C VAL A 297 -4.48 28.55 -6.77
N GLN A 298 -3.35 28.45 -7.48
CA GLN A 298 -2.02 28.31 -6.87
C GLN A 298 -1.72 29.45 -5.89
N SER A 299 -1.81 30.71 -6.35
CA SER A 299 -1.52 31.89 -5.51
C SER A 299 -2.45 32.02 -4.30
N HIS A 300 -3.70 31.57 -4.44
CA HIS A 300 -4.65 31.55 -3.31
C HIS A 300 -4.23 30.52 -2.25
N LEU A 301 -3.83 29.32 -2.67
CA LEU A 301 -3.37 28.27 -1.76
C LEU A 301 -2.06 28.65 -1.06
N GLU A 302 -1.13 29.26 -1.77
CA GLU A 302 0.10 29.81 -1.19
C GLU A 302 -0.20 30.89 -0.14
N ASN A 303 -1.15 31.79 -0.42
CA ASN A 303 -1.60 32.79 0.56
C ASN A 303 -2.23 32.12 1.80
N VAL A 304 -3.13 31.14 1.59
CA VAL A 304 -3.70 30.34 2.69
C VAL A 304 -2.63 29.71 3.57
N LEU A 305 -1.59 29.12 2.98
CA LEU A 305 -0.48 28.57 3.75
C LEU A 305 0.30 29.67 4.47
N SER A 306 0.60 30.80 3.82
CA SER A 306 1.36 31.89 4.43
C SER A 306 0.68 32.48 5.68
N THR A 307 -0.66 32.54 5.67
CA THR A 307 -1.47 33.07 6.77
C THR A 307 -1.74 32.04 7.87
N ASN A 308 -1.81 30.75 7.53
CA ASN A 308 -2.15 29.70 8.48
C ASN A 308 -0.91 28.95 8.97
N TYR A 309 -0.45 29.31 10.17
CA TYR A 309 0.71 28.70 10.82
C TYR A 309 0.65 27.16 10.86
N PHE A 310 -0.52 26.58 11.21
CA PHE A 310 -0.66 25.14 11.34
C PHE A 310 -0.56 24.41 10.00
N LEU A 311 -1.21 24.94 8.95
CA LEU A 311 -1.12 24.39 7.60
C LEU A 311 0.29 24.54 7.03
N HIS A 312 0.94 25.68 7.24
CA HIS A 312 2.33 25.91 6.81
C HIS A 312 3.30 24.93 7.46
N LYS A 313 3.18 24.70 8.76
CA LYS A 313 3.99 23.71 9.48
C LYS A 313 3.74 22.30 8.93
N SER A 314 2.47 21.93 8.74
CA SER A 314 2.07 20.64 8.17
C SER A 314 2.63 20.45 6.75
N ALA A 315 2.64 21.49 5.93
CA ALA A 315 3.23 21.50 4.58
C ALA A 315 4.74 21.24 4.60
N LYS A 316 5.48 21.92 5.50
CA LYS A 316 6.93 21.68 5.67
C LYS A 316 7.24 20.27 6.12
N ASP A 317 6.48 19.75 7.08
CA ASP A 317 6.63 18.37 7.56
C ASP A 317 6.30 17.35 6.45
N ALA A 318 5.27 17.62 5.63
CA ALA A 318 4.88 16.80 4.50
C ALA A 318 5.91 16.81 3.37
N TYR A 319 6.44 17.99 3.01
CA TYR A 319 7.52 18.16 2.06
C TYR A 319 8.75 17.33 2.47
N ARG A 320 9.19 17.46 3.72
CA ARG A 320 10.30 16.65 4.26
C ARG A 320 9.99 15.16 4.21
N SER A 321 8.78 14.76 4.62
CA SER A 321 8.36 13.35 4.61
C SER A 321 8.30 12.76 3.20
N TYR A 322 7.93 13.57 2.20
CA TYR A 322 7.93 13.18 0.79
C TYR A 322 9.35 12.96 0.27
N LEU A 323 10.27 13.91 0.50
CA LEU A 323 11.66 13.76 0.06
C LEU A 323 12.36 12.55 0.70
N LEU A 324 12.10 12.29 1.99
CA LEU A 324 12.62 11.10 2.66
C LEU A 324 12.05 9.81 2.08
N ALA A 325 10.75 9.77 1.79
CA ALA A 325 10.11 8.62 1.14
C ALA A 325 10.71 8.38 -0.26
N TYR A 326 10.83 9.44 -1.06
CA TYR A 326 11.44 9.39 -2.39
C TYR A 326 12.90 8.91 -2.34
N ASN A 327 13.69 9.43 -1.38
CA ASN A 327 15.06 8.99 -1.15
C ASN A 327 15.15 7.57 -0.57
N SER A 328 14.07 6.98 -0.07
CA SER A 328 14.05 5.59 0.40
C SER A 328 13.73 4.57 -0.70
N HIS A 329 13.24 5.02 -1.86
CA HIS A 329 12.91 4.15 -2.98
C HIS A 329 14.11 3.32 -3.43
N SER A 330 13.89 2.04 -3.73
CA SER A 330 14.94 1.11 -4.15
C SER A 330 15.41 1.38 -5.59
N MET A 331 14.49 1.77 -6.49
CA MET A 331 14.77 2.03 -7.90
C MET A 331 15.37 3.42 -8.13
N LYS A 332 16.66 3.60 -7.81
CA LYS A 332 17.38 4.88 -7.95
C LYS A 332 17.51 5.38 -9.38
N ASP A 333 17.42 4.50 -10.38
CA ASP A 333 17.45 4.88 -11.78
C ASP A 333 16.22 5.71 -12.19
N CYS A 334 15.09 5.49 -11.50
CA CYS A 334 13.84 6.23 -11.68
C CYS A 334 13.66 7.30 -10.60
N PHE A 335 13.86 6.93 -9.34
CA PHE A 335 13.58 7.78 -8.17
C PHE A 335 14.86 8.27 -7.51
N ASP A 336 15.53 9.22 -8.17
CA ASP A 336 16.70 9.91 -7.64
C ASP A 336 16.34 11.30 -7.09
N VAL A 337 16.41 11.46 -5.76
CA VAL A 337 16.09 12.73 -5.09
C VAL A 337 16.97 13.89 -5.56
N ARG A 338 18.19 13.60 -6.05
CA ARG A 338 19.14 14.61 -6.54
C ARG A 338 18.72 15.22 -7.88
N ARG A 339 17.83 14.54 -8.61
CA ARG A 339 17.30 14.99 -9.90
C ARG A 339 16.04 15.83 -9.77
N LEU A 340 15.48 15.94 -8.56
CA LEU A 340 14.27 16.71 -8.31
C LEU A 340 14.57 18.21 -8.27
N ASP A 341 13.74 19.00 -8.93
CA ASP A 341 13.62 20.43 -8.65
C ASP A 341 12.91 20.61 -7.30
N LEU A 342 13.70 20.86 -6.26
CA LEU A 342 13.21 21.04 -4.89
C LEU A 342 12.26 22.23 -4.74
N GLN A 343 12.44 23.29 -5.55
CA GLN A 343 11.57 24.45 -5.52
C GLN A 343 10.22 24.10 -6.14
N ALA A 344 10.20 23.42 -7.29
CA ALA A 344 8.96 22.94 -7.89
C ALA A 344 8.22 21.94 -6.98
N VAL A 345 8.95 21.05 -6.31
CA VAL A 345 8.37 20.15 -5.30
C VAL A 345 7.77 20.96 -4.15
N ALA A 346 8.46 21.97 -3.62
CA ALA A 346 7.92 22.82 -2.57
C ALA A 346 6.63 23.54 -2.99
N THR A 347 6.58 24.06 -4.22
CA THR A 347 5.37 24.67 -4.82
C THR A 347 4.21 23.68 -4.89
N SER A 348 4.47 22.40 -5.13
CA SER A 348 3.43 21.35 -5.09
C SER A 348 2.79 21.17 -3.71
N PHE A 349 3.51 21.51 -2.63
CA PHE A 349 2.99 21.59 -1.26
C PHE A 349 2.48 23.01 -0.91
N CYS A 350 2.28 23.86 -1.91
CA CYS A 350 1.85 25.26 -1.78
C CYS A 350 2.82 26.14 -0.98
N LEU A 351 4.10 25.75 -0.89
CA LEU A 351 5.14 26.54 -0.27
C LEU A 351 5.75 27.49 -1.30
N THR A 352 6.02 28.73 -0.90
CA THR A 352 6.65 29.74 -1.78
C THR A 352 8.16 29.55 -1.90
N SER A 353 8.79 28.87 -0.95
CA SER A 353 10.22 28.53 -0.98
C SER A 353 10.48 27.12 -0.47
N ALA A 354 11.50 26.47 -1.03
CA ALA A 354 11.95 25.15 -0.61
C ALA A 354 12.54 25.18 0.82
N PRO A 355 11.93 24.50 1.81
CA PRO A 355 12.55 24.34 3.12
C PRO A 355 13.84 23.53 3.02
N GLN A 356 14.85 23.88 3.81
CA GLN A 356 16.06 23.07 3.93
C GLN A 356 15.72 21.71 4.58
N VAL A 357 16.18 20.64 3.95
CA VAL A 357 16.02 19.27 4.44
C VAL A 357 17.37 18.58 4.40
N ASN A 358 17.85 18.14 5.56
CA ASN A 358 19.02 17.29 5.66
C ASN A 358 18.66 15.90 5.16
N LEU A 359 18.97 15.62 3.90
CA LEU A 359 18.96 14.29 3.34
C LEU A 359 20.35 13.70 3.63
N HIS A 360 20.44 12.67 4.46
CA HIS A 360 21.65 11.86 4.54
C HIS A 360 21.73 11.05 3.24
N ILE A 361 22.29 11.68 2.21
CA ILE A 361 22.50 11.06 0.90
C ILE A 361 23.85 10.35 0.99
N ASP A 362 23.85 9.02 1.04
CA ASP A 362 25.09 8.25 0.98
C ASP A 362 25.82 8.59 -0.32
N SER A 363 26.99 9.21 -0.18
CA SER A 363 27.85 9.67 -1.26
C SER A 363 28.60 8.51 -1.88
N THR A 364 27.94 7.75 -2.76
CA THR A 364 28.65 6.95 -3.77
C THR A 364 28.04 7.16 -5.15
N PRO A 365 28.74 7.84 -6.08
CA PRO A 365 28.39 7.82 -7.49
C PRO A 365 28.84 6.46 -8.04
N SER A 366 27.98 5.44 -7.96
CA SER A 366 28.28 4.19 -8.65
C SER A 366 28.04 4.39 -10.15
N VAL A 367 29.12 4.64 -10.89
CA VAL A 367 29.17 4.42 -12.34
C VAL A 367 28.95 2.93 -12.57
N ARG A 368 27.70 2.48 -12.58
CA ARG A 368 27.35 1.12 -13.00
C ARG A 368 26.96 1.17 -14.47
N LYS A 369 27.86 0.63 -15.30
CA LYS A 369 27.65 0.38 -16.73
C LYS A 369 26.23 -0.14 -16.99
N LYS A 370 25.56 0.41 -18.01
CA LYS A 370 24.31 -0.11 -18.60
C LYS A 370 24.39 -1.63 -18.76
N LYS A 371 23.82 -2.36 -17.82
CA LYS A 371 23.29 -3.70 -18.01
C LYS A 371 21.91 -3.67 -17.39
N MET A 372 20.88 -3.64 -18.24
CA MET A 372 19.53 -4.03 -17.82
C MET A 372 19.68 -5.39 -17.13
N ARG A 373 19.54 -5.40 -15.80
CA ARG A 373 19.34 -6.65 -15.07
C ARG A 373 17.96 -7.13 -15.48
N GLN A 374 17.91 -8.16 -16.32
CA GLN A 374 16.69 -8.94 -16.49
C GLN A 374 16.20 -9.35 -15.10
N PRO A 375 14.88 -9.37 -14.83
CA PRO A 375 14.37 -9.93 -13.59
C PRO A 375 14.84 -11.40 -13.51
N GLU A 376 15.76 -11.68 -12.59
CA GLU A 376 16.31 -13.02 -12.33
C GLU A 376 15.30 -13.92 -11.60
N GLY A 377 14.06 -13.97 -12.09
CA GLY A 377 12.99 -14.85 -11.61
C GLY A 377 12.85 -16.14 -12.41
N VAL A 378 13.32 -16.18 -13.67
CA VAL A 378 12.93 -17.27 -14.60
C VAL A 378 13.89 -18.47 -14.62
N LYS A 379 15.13 -18.33 -14.12
CA LYS A 379 16.15 -19.39 -14.27
C LYS A 379 16.32 -20.34 -13.07
N ALA A 380 15.75 -20.04 -11.90
CA ALA A 380 15.84 -20.94 -10.74
C ALA A 380 14.80 -22.09 -10.76
N PHE A 381 13.81 -22.02 -11.65
CA PHE A 381 12.61 -22.87 -11.58
C PHE A 381 12.67 -24.19 -12.36
N LYS A 382 13.79 -24.52 -13.02
CA LYS A 382 13.91 -25.84 -13.67
C LYS A 382 13.99 -27.02 -12.69
N LYS A 383 14.16 -26.77 -11.38
CA LYS A 383 14.23 -27.85 -10.37
C LYS A 383 12.89 -28.26 -9.77
N PHE A 384 11.82 -27.48 -9.97
CA PHE A 384 10.47 -27.83 -9.51
C PHE A 384 9.68 -28.61 -10.58
N ARG A 385 10.10 -28.53 -11.85
CA ARG A 385 9.45 -29.20 -13.00
C ARG A 385 9.93 -30.64 -13.24
N SER A 386 10.89 -31.13 -12.47
CA SER A 386 11.44 -32.48 -12.64
C SER A 386 11.40 -33.26 -11.34
N ARG A 387 10.19 -33.62 -10.88
CA ARG A 387 9.88 -34.90 -10.23
C ARG A 387 8.39 -35.02 -9.96
#